data_AF-A0A1D2RCA8-F1
#
_entry.id   AF-A0A1D2RCA8-F1
#
_cell.length_a   1.000
_cell.length_b   1.000
_cell.length_c   1.000
_cell.angle_alpha   90.00
_cell.angle_beta   90.00
_cell.angle_gamma   90.00
#
_symmetry.space_group_name_H-M   'P 1'
#
loop_
_entity.id
_entity.type
_entity.pdbx_description
1 polymer ?
#
loop_
_entity_poly.entity_id
_entity_poly.type
_entity_poly.pdbx_seq_one_letter_code
_entity_poly.pdbx_strand_id
1 'polypeptide(L)'
;MEKRIKRRIGALVILGMLVSIALVAPVQAPIGEKWDMRGNDAVSGDYLGTNNAQDLDIRTSGNSRMVVTAGGVLNVDSGTLYVDNTNNRVGIGDTSPDFKLEVTGSSGDDYFGVSSTDDNNDNGDIFKIDDEGKVGIGTASPGAKLDVEVSSGGAATLGSSNCVATGDYSVAMGDWTSATEDYAVAMGYDTTASGLASVAMGNNAIANGQGSFANGYLALANGIFSTANGWMVTSSGMCSQAIGSFITAGPAIHTHVIGVGWDNDYRIVNNIAYSLMVGYNSDTPTLFVGPSNGIGTTGNIGIATTSPTAKVHIIQTDDDTDAFRIDDADSDNTPFVIDKDGRVGIGTASPGSKLEIKSSGTQMGSALHVKNSASTSLLFVRDDGNVGIGIDGNILFNWGQDRKFYVETPSGNHRDGDDLTIKAGNGYFNPGQAGSHGYDGGNLYLSGGDGCGAPGGKAGNTYLYGGAPDVLSTDGNVILAHTGTVARGNVGIGTANPQRALHVVDVIRLEPRGSAPSSPSEGDIYVNSSDYHIYCYLNDGWKPLDNEE
;
A
#
# COMPACT_ATOMS: atom_id res chain seq x y z
N MET A 1 56.15 -26.00 110.30
CA MET A 1 56.67 -27.36 110.59
C MET A 1 57.86 -27.57 109.67
N GLU A 2 59.04 -27.08 110.07
CA GLU A 2 60.09 -27.82 110.82
C GLU A 2 60.84 -28.79 109.90
N LYS A 3 62.02 -28.41 109.37
CA LYS A 3 63.36 -28.47 110.02
C LYS A 3 63.73 -29.86 110.57
N ARG A 4 64.81 -30.45 110.03
CA ARG A 4 66.02 -30.94 110.76
C ARG A 4 66.96 -31.62 109.72
N ILE A 5 68.14 -31.12 109.35
CA ILE A 5 69.37 -30.62 110.03
C ILE A 5 70.23 -31.72 110.70
N LYS A 6 71.53 -31.71 110.29
CA LYS A 6 72.78 -32.34 110.82
C LYS A 6 73.12 -33.70 110.18
N ARG A 7 74.16 -33.90 109.34
CA ARG A 7 75.56 -33.38 109.21
C ARG A 7 76.46 -33.74 110.40
N ARG A 8 77.43 -34.65 110.20
CA ARG A 8 78.79 -34.65 110.81
C ARG A 8 79.72 -35.72 110.18
N ILE A 9 80.87 -35.22 109.65
CA ILE A 9 82.27 -35.73 109.80
C ILE A 9 82.59 -37.08 109.09
N GLY A 10 83.46 -37.25 108.08
CA GLY A 10 84.81 -36.72 107.74
C GLY A 10 85.89 -37.54 108.47
N ALA A 11 86.82 -38.32 107.90
CA ALA A 11 87.50 -38.33 106.60
C ALA A 11 88.30 -39.67 106.44
N LEU A 12 88.63 -40.10 105.21
CA LEU A 12 89.80 -40.96 104.95
C LEU A 12 90.29 -40.84 103.49
N VAL A 13 91.48 -40.22 103.33
CA VAL A 13 92.61 -40.58 102.43
C VAL A 13 92.39 -40.44 100.91
N ILE A 14 92.90 -39.38 100.24
CA ILE A 14 94.21 -39.27 99.49
C ILE A 14 94.22 -40.18 98.24
N LEU A 15 94.57 -39.81 97.00
CA LEU A 15 95.06 -38.60 96.29
C LEU A 15 95.33 -39.09 94.83
N GLY A 16 94.98 -38.33 93.79
CA GLY A 16 95.52 -38.58 92.44
C GLY A 16 94.80 -37.96 91.23
N MET A 17 95.32 -36.80 90.77
CA MET A 17 95.26 -36.22 89.41
C MET A 17 94.14 -35.20 89.01
N LEU A 18 94.47 -33.93 89.29
CA LEU A 18 94.53 -32.73 88.41
C LEU A 18 93.34 -32.26 87.51
N VAL A 19 92.87 -31.04 87.84
CA VAL A 19 92.65 -29.83 86.96
C VAL A 19 91.45 -29.90 85.97
N SER A 20 90.44 -29.01 85.97
CA SER A 20 90.56 -27.55 85.78
C SER A 20 89.21 -26.79 85.96
N ILE A 21 89.34 -25.54 86.43
CA ILE A 21 88.56 -24.32 86.08
C ILE A 21 87.09 -24.14 86.54
N ALA A 22 86.88 -23.00 87.21
CA ALA A 22 85.63 -22.43 87.72
C ALA A 22 84.95 -21.50 86.70
N LEU A 23 83.61 -21.35 86.76
CA LEU A 23 82.86 -20.07 86.65
C LEU A 23 81.35 -20.34 86.82
N VAL A 24 80.70 -19.79 87.86
CA VAL A 24 79.78 -18.63 87.83
C VAL A 24 78.52 -18.84 86.98
N ALA A 25 77.37 -18.91 87.65
CA ALA A 25 76.06 -18.73 87.03
C ALA A 25 75.81 -17.24 86.70
N PRO A 26 75.03 -16.94 85.65
CA PRO A 26 74.18 -15.76 85.69
C PRO A 26 72.70 -16.15 85.57
N VAL A 27 71.92 -15.59 86.48
CA VAL A 27 70.47 -15.39 86.37
C VAL A 27 70.23 -13.93 85.96
N GLN A 28 69.39 -13.77 84.93
CA GLN A 28 68.62 -12.60 84.46
C GLN A 28 69.28 -11.43 83.72
N ALA A 29 68.85 -11.24 82.46
CA ALA A 29 68.04 -10.08 82.03
C ALA A 29 67.16 -10.47 80.82
N PRO A 30 65.94 -9.91 80.66
CA PRO A 30 65.06 -10.23 79.54
C PRO A 30 65.62 -9.60 78.27
N ILE A 31 65.86 -10.38 77.23
CA ILE A 31 66.17 -9.81 75.91
C ILE A 31 64.88 -9.31 75.26
N GLY A 32 64.48 -8.10 75.63
CA GLY A 32 63.75 -7.23 74.72
C GLY A 32 64.58 -7.03 73.45
N GLU A 33 63.90 -7.17 72.33
CA GLU A 33 64.38 -7.33 70.97
C GLU A 33 65.33 -6.21 70.48
N LYS A 34 66.44 -6.60 69.85
CA LYS A 34 67.12 -5.80 68.82
C LYS A 34 67.59 -6.72 67.70
N TRP A 35 66.94 -6.64 66.55
CA TRP A 35 67.45 -7.19 65.30
C TRP A 35 68.74 -6.44 64.91
N ASP A 36 69.89 -7.12 64.87
CA ASP A 36 71.15 -6.61 64.29
C ASP A 36 71.40 -7.41 63.00
N MET A 37 71.14 -6.79 61.84
CA MET A 37 71.41 -7.37 60.52
C MET A 37 72.71 -6.78 60.01
N ARG A 38 73.86 -7.33 60.41
CA ARG A 38 75.16 -7.04 59.79
C ARG A 38 75.50 -8.13 58.79
N GLY A 39 75.98 -7.69 57.62
CA GLY A 39 76.27 -8.51 56.44
C GLY A 39 77.03 -9.78 56.75
N ASN A 40 76.63 -10.86 56.07
CA ASN A 40 77.29 -12.14 56.08
C ASN A 40 78.61 -12.02 55.30
N ASP A 41 79.71 -11.71 56.01
CA ASP A 41 81.05 -11.82 55.47
C ASP A 41 81.35 -13.29 55.11
N ALA A 42 81.19 -13.61 53.82
CA ALA A 42 82.08 -14.44 53.00
C ALA A 42 81.35 -15.31 51.95
N VAL A 43 80.71 -14.71 50.93
CA VAL A 43 80.92 -14.98 49.49
C VAL A 43 80.18 -13.91 48.67
N SER A 44 80.57 -13.71 47.40
CA SER A 44 80.01 -12.75 46.43
C SER A 44 78.49 -12.51 46.52
N GLY A 45 78.10 -11.50 47.30
CA GLY A 45 76.75 -10.92 47.35
C GLY A 45 76.16 -10.92 48.77
N ASP A 46 75.99 -9.74 49.36
CA ASP A 46 75.27 -9.56 50.62
C ASP A 46 73.77 -9.90 50.42
N TYR A 47 73.35 -11.09 50.84
CA TYR A 47 71.94 -11.51 50.83
C TYR A 47 71.51 -12.03 52.21
N LEU A 48 70.24 -11.82 52.54
CA LEU A 48 69.56 -12.43 53.68
C LEU A 48 69.04 -13.82 53.26
N GLY A 49 69.64 -14.90 53.77
CA GLY A 49 69.23 -16.27 53.42
C GLY A 49 70.11 -17.37 54.01
N THR A 50 69.79 -18.64 53.71
CA THR A 50 70.57 -19.83 54.12
C THR A 50 71.08 -20.59 52.88
N ASN A 51 72.22 -21.25 52.98
CA ASN A 51 72.84 -22.02 51.88
C ASN A 51 72.59 -23.54 51.97
N ASN A 52 71.80 -23.98 52.97
CA ASN A 52 71.66 -25.39 53.38
C ASN A 52 70.24 -25.93 53.15
N ALA A 53 69.55 -25.43 52.12
CA ALA A 53 68.17 -25.80 51.75
C ALA A 53 67.14 -25.61 52.88
N GLN A 54 67.40 -24.68 53.81
CA GLN A 54 66.45 -24.29 54.85
C GLN A 54 65.67 -23.04 54.41
N ASP A 55 64.40 -22.97 54.78
CA ASP A 55 63.55 -21.82 54.48
C ASP A 55 63.96 -20.59 55.30
N LEU A 56 63.81 -19.40 54.71
CA LEU A 56 63.88 -18.14 55.44
C LEU A 56 62.51 -17.85 56.05
N ASP A 57 62.40 -17.92 57.37
CA ASP A 57 61.12 -17.84 58.11
C ASP A 57 61.10 -16.64 59.08
N ILE A 58 60.17 -15.71 58.87
CA ILE A 58 59.90 -14.58 59.75
C ILE A 58 58.73 -14.96 60.67
N ARG A 59 58.99 -15.09 61.97
CA ARG A 59 58.01 -15.53 62.98
C ARG A 59 57.59 -14.43 63.94
N THR A 60 56.32 -14.43 64.34
CA THR A 60 55.81 -13.61 65.45
C THR A 60 54.97 -14.49 66.39
N SER A 61 55.18 -14.38 67.70
CA SER A 61 54.47 -15.17 68.72
C SER A 61 54.44 -16.70 68.46
N GLY A 62 55.50 -17.23 67.82
CA GLY A 62 55.61 -18.64 67.46
C GLY A 62 55.01 -19.05 66.11
N ASN A 63 54.30 -18.17 65.40
CA ASN A 63 53.71 -18.44 64.09
C ASN A 63 54.57 -17.86 62.95
N SER A 64 54.75 -18.63 61.87
CA SER A 64 55.38 -18.16 60.63
C SER A 64 54.47 -17.16 59.92
N ARG A 65 54.97 -15.94 59.69
CA ARG A 65 54.24 -14.86 59.01
C ARG A 65 54.65 -14.69 57.55
N MET A 66 55.92 -14.96 57.24
CA MET A 66 56.44 -14.94 55.88
C MET A 66 57.53 -15.99 55.77
N VAL A 67 57.40 -16.87 54.78
CA VAL A 67 58.36 -17.93 54.50
C VAL A 67 58.80 -17.79 53.05
N VAL A 68 60.11 -17.66 52.82
CA VAL A 68 60.69 -17.88 51.49
C VAL A 68 61.33 -19.25 51.51
N THR A 69 60.76 -20.19 50.77
CA THR A 69 61.23 -21.57 50.79
C THR A 69 62.56 -21.71 50.05
N ALA A 70 63.29 -22.79 50.32
CA ALA A 70 64.49 -23.14 49.54
C ALA A 70 64.22 -23.26 48.03
N GLY A 71 62.96 -23.53 47.63
CA GLY A 71 62.50 -23.57 46.23
C GLY A 71 62.15 -22.21 45.63
N GLY A 72 62.30 -21.11 46.38
CA GLY A 72 62.02 -19.74 45.93
C GLY A 72 60.53 -19.35 46.00
N VAL A 73 59.68 -20.18 46.62
CA VAL A 73 58.28 -19.82 46.86
C VAL A 73 58.24 -18.80 47.99
N LEU A 74 57.53 -17.69 47.79
CA LEU A 74 57.17 -16.77 48.87
C LEU A 74 55.76 -17.11 49.37
N ASN A 75 55.61 -17.41 50.64
CA ASN A 75 54.32 -17.63 51.28
C ASN A 75 54.15 -16.69 52.48
N VAL A 76 53.13 -15.84 52.43
CA VAL A 76 52.80 -14.86 53.47
C VAL A 76 51.49 -15.25 54.14
N ASP A 77 51.49 -15.22 55.48
CA ASP A 77 50.36 -15.49 56.37
C ASP A 77 49.57 -16.76 55.97
N SER A 78 50.33 -17.84 55.70
CA SER A 78 49.78 -19.15 55.35
C SER A 78 48.87 -19.18 54.11
N GLY A 79 49.11 -18.30 53.13
CA GLY A 79 48.45 -18.34 51.82
C GLY A 79 47.79 -17.03 51.41
N THR A 80 47.81 -15.99 52.25
CA THR A 80 47.31 -14.66 51.88
C THR A 80 48.02 -14.09 50.65
N LEU A 81 49.35 -14.25 50.55
CA LEU A 81 50.11 -14.00 49.32
C LEU A 81 51.05 -15.16 49.09
N TYR A 82 50.92 -15.80 47.93
CA TYR A 82 51.70 -16.94 47.51
C TYR A 82 52.34 -16.66 46.15
N VAL A 83 53.66 -16.61 46.07
CA VAL A 83 54.38 -16.47 44.80
C VAL A 83 54.99 -17.82 44.44
N ASP A 84 54.41 -18.45 43.43
CA ASP A 84 54.92 -19.67 42.82
C ASP A 84 56.00 -19.32 41.80
N ASN A 85 57.25 -19.31 42.27
CA ASN A 85 58.40 -19.06 41.42
C ASN A 85 58.66 -20.19 40.39
N THR A 86 58.18 -21.41 40.65
CA THR A 86 58.39 -22.53 39.71
C THR A 86 57.59 -22.31 38.43
N ASN A 87 56.38 -21.76 38.55
CA ASN A 87 55.46 -21.56 37.42
C ASN A 87 55.24 -20.08 37.04
N ASN A 88 55.89 -19.15 37.74
CA ASN A 88 55.75 -17.69 37.59
C ASN A 88 54.28 -17.24 37.75
N ARG A 89 53.68 -17.55 38.90
CA ARG A 89 52.28 -17.23 39.26
C ARG A 89 52.19 -16.61 40.65
N VAL A 90 51.17 -15.81 40.88
CA VAL A 90 50.85 -15.20 42.17
C VAL A 90 49.44 -15.61 42.58
N GLY A 91 49.29 -16.21 43.75
CA GLY A 91 48.02 -16.50 44.41
C GLY A 91 47.78 -15.52 45.56
N ILE A 92 46.56 -15.01 45.68
CA ILE A 92 46.06 -14.28 46.85
C ILE A 92 44.95 -15.12 47.45
N GLY A 93 45.15 -15.64 48.66
CA GLY A 93 44.25 -16.63 49.27
C GLY A 93 44.41 -18.06 48.73
N ASP A 94 45.20 -18.26 47.65
CA ASP A 94 45.44 -19.55 47.03
C ASP A 94 46.94 -19.94 47.08
N THR A 95 47.20 -21.17 47.54
CA THR A 95 48.55 -21.76 47.64
C THR A 95 48.91 -22.67 46.46
N SER A 96 47.98 -22.90 45.54
CA SER A 96 48.18 -23.67 44.32
C SER A 96 47.64 -22.93 43.08
N PRO A 97 48.03 -21.66 42.87
CA PRO A 97 47.45 -20.84 41.81
C PRO A 97 47.67 -21.51 40.46
N ASP A 98 46.66 -21.58 39.62
CA ASP A 98 46.73 -22.09 38.25
C ASP A 98 46.75 -20.98 37.18
N PHE A 99 46.31 -19.76 37.53
CA PHE A 99 46.45 -18.54 36.71
C PHE A 99 47.68 -17.69 37.07
N LYS A 100 48.03 -16.71 36.20
CA LYS A 100 49.17 -15.80 36.45
C LYS A 100 49.00 -14.94 37.70
N LEU A 101 47.79 -14.45 37.90
CA LEU A 101 47.31 -13.88 39.15
C LEU A 101 45.98 -14.57 39.43
N GLU A 102 45.89 -15.25 40.57
CA GLU A 102 44.68 -15.89 41.04
C GLU A 102 44.32 -15.33 42.40
N VAL A 103 43.06 -14.93 42.57
CA VAL A 103 42.55 -14.44 43.83
C VAL A 103 41.38 -15.32 44.22
N THR A 104 41.45 -15.93 45.39
CA THR A 104 40.36 -16.72 45.96
C THR A 104 39.91 -16.07 47.26
N GLY A 105 38.59 -15.99 47.45
CA GLY A 105 37.97 -15.47 48.66
C GLY A 105 37.39 -16.60 49.53
N SER A 106 37.21 -16.30 50.81
CA SER A 106 36.32 -17.08 51.69
C SER A 106 34.89 -16.53 51.56
N SER A 107 33.87 -17.34 51.83
CA SER A 107 32.47 -16.89 51.75
C SER A 107 32.25 -15.61 52.56
N GLY A 108 31.71 -14.55 51.94
CA GLY A 108 31.43 -13.26 52.57
C GLY A 108 32.37 -12.11 52.19
N ASP A 109 33.47 -12.35 51.46
CA ASP A 109 34.39 -11.31 50.98
C ASP A 109 34.45 -11.29 49.45
N ASP A 110 34.38 -10.10 48.86
CA ASP A 110 34.55 -9.88 47.41
C ASP A 110 35.92 -10.40 46.93
N TYR A 111 35.95 -11.03 45.76
CA TYR A 111 37.16 -11.66 45.23
C TYR A 111 38.16 -10.66 44.67
N PHE A 112 37.70 -9.60 44.01
CA PHE A 112 38.58 -8.59 43.43
C PHE A 112 37.85 -7.28 43.27
N GLY A 113 38.48 -6.16 43.64
CA GLY A 113 37.91 -4.83 43.52
C GLY A 113 38.94 -3.80 43.06
N VAL A 114 38.49 -2.87 42.23
CA VAL A 114 39.15 -1.60 41.92
C VAL A 114 38.22 -0.50 42.39
N SER A 115 38.65 0.25 43.40
CA SER A 115 37.85 1.32 43.98
C SER A 115 38.53 2.69 43.88
N SER A 116 37.73 3.74 43.91
CA SER A 116 38.09 5.15 44.00
C SER A 116 37.85 5.66 45.42
N THR A 117 38.69 6.57 45.89
CA THR A 117 38.44 7.31 47.15
C THR A 117 37.45 8.46 47.00
N ASP A 118 37.05 8.79 45.76
CA ASP A 118 36.40 10.07 45.41
C ASP A 118 34.88 9.99 45.15
N ASP A 119 34.20 8.86 45.42
CA ASP A 119 32.77 8.71 45.10
C ASP A 119 31.83 9.20 46.21
N ASN A 120 31.06 10.24 45.87
CA ASN A 120 30.17 10.97 46.77
C ASN A 120 28.79 10.31 47.01
N ASN A 121 28.67 8.97 47.02
CA ASN A 121 27.54 8.23 47.65
C ASN A 121 27.43 6.73 47.27
N ASP A 122 28.26 6.17 46.40
CA ASP A 122 28.09 4.77 45.93
C ASP A 122 29.39 3.96 46.10
N ASN A 123 29.74 3.74 47.37
CA ASN A 123 30.84 2.91 47.93
C ASN A 123 32.25 2.93 47.28
N GLY A 124 32.50 3.68 46.20
CA GLY A 124 33.78 3.81 45.52
C GLY A 124 34.09 2.72 44.49
N ASP A 125 33.25 1.71 44.26
CA ASP A 125 33.64 0.57 43.43
C ASP A 125 33.52 0.87 41.92
N ILE A 126 34.65 0.97 41.22
CA ILE A 126 34.71 1.12 39.75
C ILE A 126 34.51 -0.24 39.07
N PHE A 127 35.15 -1.28 39.60
CA PHE A 127 35.07 -2.65 39.10
C PHE A 127 35.16 -3.60 40.27
N LYS A 128 34.25 -4.55 40.41
CA LYS A 128 34.35 -5.60 41.42
C LYS A 128 33.85 -6.96 40.96
N ILE A 129 34.34 -8.00 41.62
CA ILE A 129 33.85 -9.36 41.54
C ILE A 129 33.43 -9.75 42.96
N ASP A 130 32.13 -9.91 43.18
CA ASP A 130 31.59 -10.23 44.50
C ASP A 130 31.85 -11.69 44.92
N ASP A 131 31.48 -12.04 46.15
CA ASP A 131 31.63 -13.39 46.71
C ASP A 131 30.72 -14.46 46.06
N GLU A 132 29.74 -14.04 45.25
CA GLU A 132 28.90 -14.88 44.40
C GLU A 132 29.45 -15.00 42.94
N GLY A 133 30.59 -14.37 42.67
CA GLY A 133 31.27 -14.35 41.37
C GLY A 133 30.56 -13.51 40.31
N LYS A 134 29.83 -12.47 40.70
CA LYS A 134 29.23 -11.49 39.79
C LYS A 134 30.17 -10.32 39.58
N VAL A 135 30.29 -9.86 38.34
CA VAL A 135 31.13 -8.72 37.95
C VAL A 135 30.29 -7.45 37.96
N GLY A 136 30.57 -6.53 38.87
CA GLY A 136 29.99 -5.18 38.90
C GLY A 136 30.96 -4.16 38.29
N ILE A 137 30.47 -3.28 37.41
CA ILE A 137 31.20 -2.10 36.93
C ILE A 137 30.38 -0.87 37.31
N GLY A 138 30.91 -0.01 38.17
CA GLY A 138 30.20 1.18 38.67
C GLY A 138 29.03 0.87 39.61
N THR A 139 28.90 -0.37 40.12
CA THR A 139 27.85 -0.76 41.06
C THR A 139 28.39 -1.48 42.30
N ALA A 140 27.79 -1.13 43.45
CA ALA A 140 28.05 -1.70 44.75
C ALA A 140 27.44 -3.11 44.96
N SER A 141 26.46 -3.51 44.16
CA SER A 141 25.67 -4.72 44.40
C SER A 141 25.15 -5.29 43.08
N PRO A 142 26.00 -5.98 42.30
CA PRO A 142 25.63 -6.48 40.98
C PRO A 142 24.41 -7.41 41.08
N GLY A 143 23.35 -7.07 40.35
CA GLY A 143 22.11 -7.86 40.29
C GLY A 143 22.21 -9.08 39.36
N ALA A 144 23.17 -9.07 38.44
CA ALA A 144 23.39 -10.12 37.43
C ALA A 144 24.87 -10.54 37.38
N LYS A 145 25.19 -11.61 36.61
CA LYS A 145 26.58 -12.10 36.48
C LYS A 145 27.55 -11.07 35.91
N LEU A 146 27.06 -10.17 35.08
CA LEU A 146 27.71 -8.93 34.70
C LEU A 146 26.69 -7.82 34.88
N ASP A 147 26.98 -6.86 35.75
CA ASP A 147 26.17 -5.67 35.99
C ASP A 147 27.02 -4.43 35.75
N VAL A 148 26.51 -3.51 34.95
CA VAL A 148 27.23 -2.30 34.55
C VAL A 148 26.31 -1.12 34.83
N GLU A 149 26.60 -0.40 35.89
CA GLU A 149 25.86 0.79 36.31
C GLU A 149 26.65 2.05 35.95
N VAL A 150 25.93 3.09 35.53
CA VAL A 150 26.53 4.39 35.22
C VAL A 150 25.80 5.48 35.98
N SER A 151 26.54 6.21 36.81
CA SER A 151 26.10 7.50 37.30
C SER A 151 26.00 8.49 36.13
N SER A 152 24.88 9.21 36.08
CA SER A 152 24.41 10.07 34.98
C SER A 152 25.50 10.70 34.08
N GLY A 153 25.48 10.40 32.79
CA GLY A 153 26.08 11.26 31.75
C GLY A 153 27.21 10.68 30.89
N GLY A 154 27.65 9.43 31.13
CA GLY A 154 28.58 8.71 30.25
C GLY A 154 27.94 7.46 29.69
N ALA A 155 27.94 7.26 28.38
CA ALA A 155 27.39 6.04 27.78
C ALA A 155 28.24 4.83 28.20
N ALA A 156 27.79 4.04 29.18
CA ALA A 156 28.12 2.62 29.19
C ALA A 156 27.06 1.89 28.39
N THR A 157 27.52 1.37 27.27
CA THR A 157 26.78 0.46 26.43
C THR A 157 26.42 -0.81 27.23
N LEU A 158 25.14 -1.12 27.49
CA LEU A 158 23.91 -0.39 27.07
C LEU A 158 22.73 -0.64 28.04
N GLY A 159 22.79 -0.08 29.25
CA GLY A 159 21.64 -0.12 30.17
C GLY A 159 21.81 0.86 31.31
N SER A 160 21.05 1.95 31.34
CA SER A 160 20.90 2.76 32.55
C SER A 160 19.97 2.05 33.54
N SER A 161 19.99 2.52 34.79
CA SER A 161 19.23 1.98 35.91
C SER A 161 17.78 1.59 35.53
N ASN A 162 17.29 0.45 36.03
CA ASN A 162 15.91 -0.10 35.85
C ASN A 162 15.63 -0.93 34.57
N CYS A 163 16.63 -1.64 34.03
CA CYS A 163 16.37 -2.71 33.06
C CYS A 163 16.04 -4.04 33.76
N VAL A 164 15.02 -4.76 33.26
CA VAL A 164 14.53 -6.04 33.82
C VAL A 164 14.49 -7.09 32.71
N ALA A 165 15.33 -8.13 32.81
CA ALA A 165 15.31 -9.30 31.93
C ALA A 165 15.11 -10.56 32.77
N THR A 166 13.87 -11.07 32.85
CA THR A 166 13.53 -12.22 33.73
C THR A 166 13.26 -13.52 32.99
N GLY A 167 12.98 -13.46 31.69
CA GLY A 167 12.73 -14.66 30.88
C GLY A 167 14.04 -15.36 30.49
N ASP A 168 13.98 -16.67 30.24
CA ASP A 168 15.13 -17.42 29.76
C ASP A 168 15.57 -16.87 28.40
N TYR A 169 16.87 -16.58 28.24
CA TYR A 169 17.44 -15.98 27.02
C TYR A 169 16.87 -14.60 26.64
N SER A 170 16.25 -13.88 27.58
CA SER A 170 15.73 -12.53 27.34
C SER A 170 16.84 -11.48 27.28
N VAL A 171 16.56 -10.35 26.64
CA VAL A 171 17.47 -9.20 26.51
C VAL A 171 16.72 -7.91 26.86
N ALA A 172 17.20 -7.18 27.86
CA ALA A 172 16.74 -5.83 28.18
C ALA A 172 17.93 -4.85 28.09
N MET A 173 17.82 -3.82 27.25
CA MET A 173 18.90 -2.85 27.00
C MET A 173 18.36 -1.42 26.85
N GLY A 174 18.97 -0.46 27.53
CA GLY A 174 18.58 0.96 27.49
C GLY A 174 18.13 1.49 28.85
N ASP A 175 17.04 2.23 28.93
CA ASP A 175 16.53 2.83 30.18
C ASP A 175 15.09 2.36 30.41
N TRP A 176 14.73 1.90 31.61
CA TRP A 176 13.38 1.41 31.93
C TRP A 176 12.86 0.31 30.99
N THR A 177 13.72 -0.61 30.56
CA THR A 177 13.30 -1.68 29.63
C THR A 177 12.96 -2.97 30.37
N SER A 178 11.91 -3.69 29.94
CA SER A 178 11.43 -4.90 30.60
C SER A 178 11.17 -6.02 29.58
N ALA A 179 11.96 -7.08 29.62
CA ALA A 179 11.79 -8.31 28.85
C ALA A 179 11.48 -9.48 29.81
N THR A 180 10.19 -9.81 29.97
CA THR A 180 9.75 -10.69 31.08
C THR A 180 9.56 -12.16 30.72
N GLU A 181 9.38 -12.46 29.44
CA GLU A 181 9.13 -13.82 28.93
C GLU A 181 10.35 -14.41 28.22
N ASP A 182 10.36 -15.73 28.04
CA ASP A 182 11.47 -16.43 27.37
C ASP A 182 11.68 -15.89 25.95
N TYR A 183 12.94 -15.72 25.57
CA TYR A 183 13.39 -15.17 24.27
C TYR A 183 12.89 -13.75 23.97
N ALA A 184 12.34 -13.02 24.94
CA ALA A 184 11.87 -11.66 24.73
C ALA A 184 13.04 -10.66 24.60
N VAL A 185 12.87 -9.62 23.76
CA VAL A 185 13.87 -8.57 23.55
C VAL A 185 13.23 -7.20 23.75
N ALA A 186 13.67 -6.44 24.75
CA ALA A 186 13.27 -5.07 25.00
C ALA A 186 14.49 -4.13 24.85
N MET A 187 14.43 -3.16 23.93
CA MET A 187 15.54 -2.23 23.70
C MET A 187 15.06 -0.78 23.56
N GLY A 188 15.74 0.18 24.21
CA GLY A 188 15.49 1.62 24.08
C GLY A 188 15.07 2.29 25.39
N TYR A 189 14.03 3.12 25.37
CA TYR A 189 13.54 3.85 26.55
C TYR A 189 12.11 3.41 26.89
N ASP A 190 11.88 2.95 28.10
CA ASP A 190 10.54 2.56 28.60
C ASP A 190 9.85 1.51 27.70
N THR A 191 10.59 0.49 27.28
CA THR A 191 10.07 -0.55 26.38
C THR A 191 9.70 -1.83 27.14
N THR A 192 8.63 -2.49 26.73
CA THR A 192 8.15 -3.72 27.37
C THR A 192 7.93 -4.84 26.36
N ALA A 193 8.64 -5.95 26.51
CA ALA A 193 8.44 -7.19 25.78
C ALA A 193 7.93 -8.27 26.75
N SER A 194 6.61 -8.48 26.77
CA SER A 194 5.93 -9.37 27.72
C SER A 194 5.24 -10.57 27.07
N GLY A 195 5.38 -10.75 25.76
CA GLY A 195 4.99 -11.97 25.07
C GLY A 195 6.16 -12.93 24.90
N LEU A 196 5.89 -14.24 24.93
CA LEU A 196 6.88 -15.27 24.59
C LEU A 196 7.50 -14.99 23.21
N ALA A 197 8.83 -14.93 23.13
CA ALA A 197 9.60 -14.58 21.92
C ALA A 197 9.18 -13.25 21.26
N SER A 198 8.72 -12.27 22.05
CA SER A 198 8.35 -10.94 21.56
C SER A 198 9.55 -9.99 21.45
N VAL A 199 9.44 -8.96 20.62
CA VAL A 199 10.47 -7.94 20.43
C VAL A 199 9.84 -6.55 20.54
N ALA A 200 10.30 -5.74 21.49
CA ALA A 200 9.94 -4.33 21.66
C ALA A 200 11.19 -3.45 21.52
N MET A 201 11.19 -2.52 20.57
CA MET A 201 12.32 -1.62 20.31
C MET A 201 11.84 -0.17 20.11
N GLY A 202 12.55 0.79 20.71
CA GLY A 202 12.25 2.22 20.52
C GLY A 202 11.98 2.95 21.83
N ASN A 203 10.96 3.82 21.84
CA ASN A 203 10.60 4.61 23.01
C ASN A 203 9.12 4.33 23.34
N ASN A 204 8.82 3.85 24.56
CA ASN A 204 7.47 3.44 24.93
C ASN A 204 6.88 2.33 24.00
N ALA A 205 7.73 1.48 23.41
CA ALA A 205 7.29 0.37 22.57
C ALA A 205 6.88 -0.84 23.43
N ILE A 206 5.74 -1.46 23.12
CA ILE A 206 5.15 -2.54 23.91
C ILE A 206 4.78 -3.72 22.99
N ALA A 207 5.35 -4.89 23.26
CA ALA A 207 5.08 -6.15 22.57
C ALA A 207 4.52 -7.19 23.56
N ASN A 208 3.20 -7.33 23.60
CA ASN A 208 2.49 -8.21 24.54
C ASN A 208 2.08 -9.56 23.93
N GLY A 209 1.94 -9.62 22.60
CA GLY A 209 1.57 -10.86 21.92
C GLY A 209 2.72 -11.86 21.84
N GLN A 210 2.44 -13.16 21.92
CA GLN A 210 3.43 -14.19 21.61
C GLN A 210 3.98 -14.00 20.18
N GLY A 211 5.31 -13.98 20.03
CA GLY A 211 5.99 -13.75 18.75
C GLY A 211 5.67 -12.40 18.11
N SER A 212 5.23 -11.41 18.90
CA SER A 212 4.89 -10.08 18.40
C SER A 212 6.14 -9.19 18.26
N PHE A 213 6.05 -8.19 17.39
CA PHE A 213 7.13 -7.24 17.11
C PHE A 213 6.62 -5.80 17.17
N ALA A 214 7.07 -5.02 18.15
CA ALA A 214 6.79 -3.59 18.29
C ALA A 214 8.08 -2.78 18.08
N ASN A 215 8.09 -1.87 17.11
CA ASN A 215 9.24 -1.02 16.81
C ASN A 215 8.81 0.43 16.58
N GLY A 216 9.33 1.38 17.36
CA GLY A 216 9.10 2.82 17.19
C GLY A 216 8.66 3.55 18.45
N TYR A 217 8.17 4.78 18.31
CA TYR A 217 7.66 5.58 19.44
C TYR A 217 6.19 5.23 19.70
N LEU A 218 5.85 4.74 20.90
CA LEU A 218 4.48 4.31 21.26
C LEU A 218 3.92 3.21 20.32
N ALA A 219 4.76 2.31 19.81
CA ALA A 219 4.32 1.17 19.02
C ALA A 219 3.77 0.06 19.92
N LEU A 220 2.58 -0.45 19.64
CA LEU A 220 1.87 -1.44 20.48
C LEU A 220 1.50 -2.69 19.67
N ALA A 221 2.13 -3.83 19.96
CA ALA A 221 1.84 -5.13 19.35
C ALA A 221 1.19 -6.09 20.38
N ASN A 222 -0.15 -6.12 20.41
CA ASN A 222 -0.94 -6.93 21.34
C ASN A 222 -1.37 -8.29 20.76
N GLY A 223 -1.46 -8.42 19.44
CA GLY A 223 -1.88 -9.66 18.80
C GLY A 223 -0.77 -10.73 18.80
N ILE A 224 -1.16 -12.00 18.89
CA ILE A 224 -0.22 -13.13 18.67
C ILE A 224 0.31 -13.06 17.24
N PHE A 225 1.63 -13.16 17.05
CA PHE A 225 2.34 -12.99 15.77
C PHE A 225 2.04 -11.64 15.07
N SER A 226 1.73 -10.60 15.85
CA SER A 226 1.44 -9.28 15.30
C SER A 226 2.68 -8.41 15.17
N THR A 227 2.65 -7.48 14.21
CA THR A 227 3.72 -6.52 13.96
C THR A 227 3.18 -5.10 14.05
N ALA A 228 3.80 -4.25 14.86
CA ALA A 228 3.53 -2.82 14.96
C ALA A 228 4.83 -2.04 14.74
N ASN A 229 4.97 -1.37 13.60
CA ASN A 229 6.19 -0.64 13.23
C ASN A 229 5.90 0.83 12.89
N GLY A 230 6.41 1.76 13.71
CA GLY A 230 6.34 3.20 13.49
C GLY A 230 5.85 4.01 14.70
N TRP A 231 5.25 5.18 14.47
CA TRP A 231 4.87 6.13 15.52
C TRP A 231 3.39 6.00 15.90
N MET A 232 3.10 5.75 17.18
CA MET A 232 1.73 5.59 17.69
C MET A 232 0.93 4.59 16.85
N VAL A 233 1.51 3.43 16.56
CA VAL A 233 0.87 2.34 15.81
C VAL A 233 0.36 1.27 16.74
N THR A 234 -0.73 0.61 16.38
CA THR A 234 -1.30 -0.48 17.18
C THR A 234 -1.63 -1.68 16.30
N SER A 235 -1.09 -2.84 16.64
CA SER A 235 -1.48 -4.12 16.03
C SER A 235 -2.03 -5.04 17.11
N SER A 236 -3.35 -5.24 17.11
CA SER A 236 -4.10 -5.93 18.16
C SER A 236 -4.69 -7.27 17.72
N GLY A 237 -4.84 -7.49 16.40
CA GLY A 237 -5.34 -8.75 15.86
C GLY A 237 -4.25 -9.82 15.76
N MET A 238 -4.63 -11.09 15.89
CA MET A 238 -3.73 -12.22 15.62
C MET A 238 -3.24 -12.17 14.17
N CYS A 239 -1.95 -12.41 13.94
CA CYS A 239 -1.27 -12.34 12.64
C CYS A 239 -1.51 -11.00 11.90
N SER A 240 -1.67 -9.90 12.62
CA SER A 240 -1.97 -8.58 12.03
C SER A 240 -0.74 -7.69 11.98
N GLN A 241 -0.71 -6.73 11.04
CA GLN A 241 0.43 -5.84 10.85
C GLN A 241 0.00 -4.38 10.69
N ALA A 242 0.63 -3.48 11.42
CA ALA A 242 0.47 -2.03 11.32
C ALA A 242 1.84 -1.39 11.05
N ILE A 243 2.01 -0.72 9.90
CA ILE A 243 3.25 -0.07 9.49
C ILE A 243 2.99 1.41 9.12
N GLY A 244 3.56 2.34 9.88
CA GLY A 244 3.48 3.78 9.60
C GLY A 244 3.23 4.66 10.83
N SER A 245 2.23 5.55 10.78
CA SER A 245 1.93 6.47 11.90
C SER A 245 0.45 6.59 12.14
N PHE A 246 0.00 6.62 13.41
CA PHE A 246 -1.42 6.82 13.75
C PHE A 246 -2.36 5.81 13.07
N ILE A 247 -2.05 4.51 13.14
CA ILE A 247 -2.84 3.45 12.49
C ILE A 247 -3.09 2.27 13.42
N THR A 248 -4.22 1.59 13.23
CA THR A 248 -4.61 0.43 14.02
C THR A 248 -4.98 -0.76 13.13
N ALA A 249 -4.29 -1.88 13.29
CA ALA A 249 -4.68 -3.18 12.73
C ALA A 249 -5.31 -4.04 13.83
N GLY A 250 -6.55 -4.48 13.64
CA GLY A 250 -7.30 -5.34 14.56
C GLY A 250 -8.44 -4.62 15.29
N PRO A 251 -9.14 -5.30 16.21
CA PRO A 251 -8.82 -6.62 16.79
C PRO A 251 -9.06 -7.86 15.89
N ALA A 252 -9.69 -7.72 14.73
CA ALA A 252 -9.86 -8.84 13.80
C ALA A 252 -8.53 -9.48 13.35
N ILE A 253 -8.56 -10.78 13.03
CA ILE A 253 -7.36 -11.55 12.63
C ILE A 253 -6.92 -11.22 11.20
N HIS A 254 -5.62 -11.35 10.91
CA HIS A 254 -5.05 -11.11 9.57
C HIS A 254 -5.46 -9.74 8.98
N THR A 255 -5.40 -8.69 9.81
CA THR A 255 -5.61 -7.31 9.36
C THR A 255 -4.26 -6.67 9.06
N HIS A 256 -4.18 -5.93 7.95
CA HIS A 256 -2.99 -5.19 7.57
C HIS A 256 -3.33 -3.71 7.36
N VAL A 257 -2.50 -2.82 7.90
CA VAL A 257 -2.59 -1.38 7.65
C VAL A 257 -1.20 -0.84 7.34
N ILE A 258 -1.08 -0.10 6.23
CA ILE A 258 0.13 0.60 5.83
C ILE A 258 -0.23 2.05 5.57
N GLY A 259 0.38 2.99 6.28
CA GLY A 259 0.01 4.39 6.06
C GLY A 259 0.22 5.35 7.21
N VAL A 260 -0.36 6.53 7.03
CA VAL A 260 -0.31 7.61 8.02
C VAL A 260 -1.73 8.08 8.28
N GLY A 261 -2.23 7.90 9.50
CA GLY A 261 -3.44 8.57 9.98
C GLY A 261 -3.22 10.08 10.11
N TRP A 262 -4.30 10.84 10.28
CA TRP A 262 -4.19 12.28 10.47
C TRP A 262 -3.59 12.63 11.84
N ASP A 263 -4.10 12.01 12.90
CA ASP A 263 -3.57 12.08 14.27
C ASP A 263 -4.07 10.89 15.12
N ASN A 264 -3.89 10.95 16.44
CA ASN A 264 -4.30 9.87 17.33
C ASN A 264 -5.82 9.69 17.48
N ASP A 265 -6.61 10.73 17.22
CA ASP A 265 -8.08 10.64 17.23
C ASP A 265 -8.61 10.18 15.87
N TYR A 266 -7.89 10.50 14.79
CA TYR A 266 -8.24 10.23 13.40
C TYR A 266 -7.27 9.24 12.76
N ARG A 267 -7.33 7.99 13.25
CA ARG A 267 -6.47 6.88 12.83
C ARG A 267 -7.08 6.13 11.65
N ILE A 268 -6.23 5.55 10.79
CA ILE A 268 -6.69 4.50 9.86
C ILE A 268 -6.85 3.21 10.66
N VAL A 269 -8.09 2.71 10.78
CA VAL A 269 -8.41 1.52 11.56
C VAL A 269 -8.93 0.41 10.66
N ASN A 270 -8.17 -0.69 10.58
CA ASN A 270 -8.63 -1.91 9.92
C ASN A 270 -9.05 -2.97 10.94
N ASN A 271 -10.35 -3.17 11.08
CA ASN A 271 -10.94 -4.21 11.91
C ASN A 271 -11.72 -5.26 11.07
N ILE A 272 -11.31 -5.50 9.83
CA ILE A 272 -11.95 -6.46 8.93
C ILE A 272 -11.00 -7.65 8.73
N ALA A 273 -11.43 -8.85 9.12
CA ALA A 273 -10.57 -10.03 9.03
C ALA A 273 -10.13 -10.31 7.58
N TYR A 274 -8.87 -10.75 7.42
CA TYR A 274 -8.26 -11.06 6.11
C TYR A 274 -8.33 -9.89 5.12
N SER A 275 -7.89 -8.72 5.54
CA SER A 275 -7.96 -7.51 4.71
C SER A 275 -6.75 -6.60 4.85
N LEU A 276 -6.57 -5.72 3.86
CA LEU A 276 -5.53 -4.70 3.83
C LEU A 276 -6.15 -3.31 3.66
N MET A 277 -5.63 -2.34 4.40
CA MET A 277 -5.91 -0.91 4.22
C MET A 277 -4.60 -0.15 3.95
N VAL A 278 -4.64 0.77 2.98
CA VAL A 278 -3.55 1.71 2.69
C VAL A 278 -4.11 3.12 2.57
N GLY A 279 -3.47 4.09 3.22
CA GLY A 279 -3.88 5.50 3.15
C GLY A 279 -2.87 6.44 3.81
N TYR A 280 -2.95 7.72 3.50
CA TYR A 280 -2.03 8.74 4.05
C TYR A 280 -2.79 10.01 4.40
N ASN A 281 -2.46 10.59 5.55
CA ASN A 281 -3.01 11.83 6.07
C ASN A 281 -4.55 11.85 6.08
N SER A 282 -5.16 10.75 6.54
CA SER A 282 -6.62 10.55 6.55
C SER A 282 -7.01 9.54 7.62
N ASP A 283 -8.25 9.55 8.08
CA ASP A 283 -8.87 8.47 8.87
C ASP A 283 -9.58 7.42 7.99
N THR A 284 -9.72 7.71 6.70
CA THR A 284 -10.28 6.81 5.70
C THR A 284 -9.17 6.23 4.82
N PRO A 285 -9.15 4.91 4.58
CA PRO A 285 -8.17 4.31 3.70
C PRO A 285 -8.45 4.71 2.25
N THR A 286 -7.40 5.10 1.52
CA THR A 286 -7.47 5.31 0.07
C THR A 286 -7.73 3.98 -0.64
N LEU A 287 -7.04 2.91 -0.24
CA LEU A 287 -7.17 1.57 -0.81
C LEU A 287 -7.56 0.57 0.27
N PHE A 288 -8.57 -0.23 -0.03
CA PHE A 288 -8.98 -1.39 0.74
C PHE A 288 -8.96 -2.64 -0.13
N VAL A 289 -8.42 -3.74 0.39
CA VAL A 289 -8.53 -5.07 -0.22
C VAL A 289 -9.24 -5.98 0.77
N GLY A 290 -10.45 -6.40 0.42
CA GLY A 290 -11.29 -7.24 1.27
C GLY A 290 -11.00 -8.73 1.17
N PRO A 291 -11.65 -9.54 2.03
CA PRO A 291 -11.51 -11.00 2.04
C PRO A 291 -12.09 -11.64 0.77
N SER A 292 -11.65 -12.86 0.46
CA SER A 292 -12.24 -13.73 -0.55
C SER A 292 -12.97 -14.92 0.08
N ASN A 293 -13.89 -15.54 -0.67
CA ASN A 293 -14.69 -16.68 -0.21
C ASN A 293 -14.32 -17.95 -0.99
N GLY A 294 -13.28 -18.66 -0.56
CA GLY A 294 -12.92 -19.99 -1.05
C GLY A 294 -11.69 -20.06 -1.96
N ILE A 295 -11.26 -21.29 -2.26
CA ILE A 295 -10.06 -21.58 -3.05
C ILE A 295 -10.22 -21.03 -4.47
N GLY A 296 -9.22 -20.29 -4.95
CA GLY A 296 -9.22 -19.71 -6.30
C GLY A 296 -10.08 -18.45 -6.46
N THR A 297 -10.59 -17.88 -5.36
CA THR A 297 -11.36 -16.63 -5.39
C THR A 297 -10.54 -15.44 -4.91
N THR A 298 -10.84 -14.26 -5.45
CA THR A 298 -10.25 -12.98 -5.02
C THR A 298 -11.24 -12.16 -4.20
N GLY A 299 -10.72 -11.32 -3.32
CA GLY A 299 -11.52 -10.30 -2.66
C GLY A 299 -11.91 -9.18 -3.61
N ASN A 300 -12.63 -8.20 -3.06
CA ASN A 300 -12.97 -6.97 -3.78
C ASN A 300 -12.01 -5.85 -3.35
N ILE A 301 -11.68 -4.98 -4.29
CA ILE A 301 -10.88 -3.78 -4.07
C ILE A 301 -11.83 -2.59 -3.92
N GLY A 302 -11.69 -1.85 -2.83
CA GLY A 302 -12.35 -0.57 -2.61
C GLY A 302 -11.34 0.58 -2.71
N ILE A 303 -11.71 1.65 -3.41
CA ILE A 303 -11.01 2.94 -3.36
C ILE A 303 -11.92 3.94 -2.67
N ALA A 304 -11.43 4.55 -1.59
CA ALA A 304 -12.20 5.38 -0.65
C ALA A 304 -13.44 4.68 -0.05
N THR A 305 -13.44 3.35 -0.01
CA THR A 305 -14.50 2.54 0.62
C THR A 305 -13.96 1.24 1.17
N THR A 306 -14.48 0.81 2.32
CA THR A 306 -14.17 -0.47 2.97
C THR A 306 -15.25 -1.53 2.74
N SER A 307 -16.32 -1.20 2.02
CA SER A 307 -17.43 -2.10 1.70
C SER A 307 -17.67 -2.18 0.17
N PRO A 308 -16.68 -2.64 -0.62
CA PRO A 308 -16.81 -2.71 -2.06
C PRO A 308 -17.86 -3.76 -2.50
N THR A 309 -18.84 -3.32 -3.29
CA THR A 309 -19.92 -4.16 -3.84
C THR A 309 -19.60 -4.76 -5.22
N ALA A 310 -18.49 -4.32 -5.83
CA ALA A 310 -17.96 -4.83 -7.08
C ALA A 310 -16.46 -5.18 -6.92
N LYS A 311 -15.88 -5.85 -7.92
CA LYS A 311 -14.47 -6.27 -7.88
C LYS A 311 -13.51 -5.09 -7.70
N VAL A 312 -13.81 -3.98 -8.35
CA VAL A 312 -13.22 -2.67 -8.08
C VAL A 312 -14.40 -1.73 -7.86
N HIS A 313 -14.49 -1.15 -6.68
CA HIS A 313 -15.52 -0.16 -6.32
C HIS A 313 -14.82 1.12 -5.91
N ILE A 314 -15.03 2.18 -6.69
CA ILE A 314 -14.45 3.50 -6.44
C ILE A 314 -15.57 4.42 -6.01
N ILE A 315 -15.43 5.06 -4.85
CA ILE A 315 -16.31 6.14 -4.42
C ILE A 315 -15.53 7.44 -4.54
N GLN A 316 -15.99 8.34 -5.39
CA GLN A 316 -15.39 9.66 -5.46
C GLN A 316 -15.87 10.49 -4.26
N THR A 317 -14.93 10.94 -3.42
CA THR A 317 -15.22 11.72 -2.21
C THR A 317 -14.93 13.21 -2.34
N ASP A 318 -14.15 13.61 -3.36
CA ASP A 318 -13.73 15.00 -3.59
C ASP A 318 -14.25 15.52 -4.95
N ASP A 319 -14.45 16.84 -5.06
CA ASP A 319 -15.13 17.47 -6.21
C ASP A 319 -14.22 17.76 -7.43
N ASP A 320 -12.90 17.56 -7.34
CA ASP A 320 -11.92 18.13 -8.28
C ASP A 320 -11.15 17.09 -9.14
N THR A 321 -11.52 15.80 -9.10
CA THR A 321 -10.82 14.74 -9.83
C THR A 321 -11.77 13.75 -10.51
N ASP A 322 -11.31 13.02 -11.52
CA ASP A 322 -12.08 11.93 -12.16
C ASP A 322 -12.23 10.72 -11.22
N ALA A 323 -13.38 10.06 -11.22
CA ALA A 323 -13.61 8.84 -10.43
C ALA A 323 -12.80 7.67 -10.98
N PHE A 324 -12.67 7.56 -12.29
CA PHE A 324 -11.88 6.54 -12.95
C PHE A 324 -11.38 7.04 -14.30
N ARG A 325 -10.07 6.98 -14.53
CA ARG A 325 -9.41 7.46 -15.75
C ARG A 325 -8.40 6.43 -16.23
N ILE A 326 -8.42 6.15 -17.54
CA ILE A 326 -7.42 5.34 -18.24
C ILE A 326 -6.82 6.21 -19.33
N ASP A 327 -5.56 6.61 -19.13
CA ASP A 327 -4.74 7.31 -20.13
C ASP A 327 -3.89 6.31 -20.94
N ASP A 328 -3.53 6.69 -22.16
CA ASP A 328 -2.50 6.01 -22.94
C ASP A 328 -1.20 6.83 -22.91
N ALA A 329 -0.15 6.31 -23.54
CA ALA A 329 1.16 6.98 -23.54
C ALA A 329 1.21 8.17 -24.51
N ASP A 330 0.28 8.23 -25.46
CA ASP A 330 0.15 9.36 -26.36
C ASP A 330 -0.60 10.45 -25.58
N SER A 331 -0.13 11.70 -25.63
CA SER A 331 -0.75 12.79 -24.85
C SER A 331 -2.07 13.26 -25.49
N ASP A 332 -2.98 12.33 -25.76
CA ASP A 332 -4.35 12.65 -26.12
C ASP A 332 -5.10 13.19 -24.89
N ASN A 333 -6.23 13.85 -25.13
CA ASN A 333 -6.86 14.63 -24.08
C ASN A 333 -7.57 13.78 -23.01
N THR A 334 -7.69 12.44 -23.19
CA THR A 334 -8.16 11.36 -22.27
C THR A 334 -8.82 10.24 -23.10
N PRO A 335 -8.34 9.00 -23.08
CA PRO A 335 -8.94 7.86 -23.78
C PRO A 335 -10.27 7.37 -23.17
N PHE A 336 -10.33 7.11 -21.86
CA PHE A 336 -11.56 6.67 -21.16
C PHE A 336 -11.64 7.28 -19.76
N VAL A 337 -12.73 7.98 -19.46
CA VAL A 337 -12.96 8.62 -18.17
C VAL A 337 -14.39 8.40 -17.67
N ILE A 338 -14.54 8.29 -16.36
CA ILE A 338 -15.80 8.43 -15.63
C ILE A 338 -15.63 9.64 -14.70
N ASP A 339 -16.35 10.71 -14.99
CA ASP A 339 -16.24 11.96 -14.23
C ASP A 339 -17.03 11.92 -12.91
N LYS A 340 -16.94 13.01 -12.15
CA LYS A 340 -17.64 13.20 -10.87
C LYS A 340 -19.16 13.05 -10.93
N ASP A 341 -19.76 13.33 -12.09
CA ASP A 341 -21.21 13.27 -12.30
C ASP A 341 -21.65 11.89 -12.83
N GLY A 342 -20.71 10.94 -12.91
CA GLY A 342 -20.92 9.58 -13.41
C GLY A 342 -21.08 9.52 -14.94
N ARG A 343 -20.61 10.53 -15.66
CA ARG A 343 -20.64 10.58 -17.12
C ARG A 343 -19.41 9.88 -17.69
N VAL A 344 -19.63 9.09 -18.73
CA VAL A 344 -18.57 8.34 -19.42
C VAL A 344 -18.08 9.14 -20.61
N GLY A 345 -16.81 9.51 -20.61
CA GLY A 345 -16.12 10.12 -21.75
C GLY A 345 -15.22 9.10 -22.45
N ILE A 346 -15.30 9.01 -23.77
CA ILE A 346 -14.32 8.32 -24.62
C ILE A 346 -13.72 9.35 -25.57
N GLY A 347 -12.43 9.65 -25.43
CA GLY A 347 -11.75 10.72 -26.19
C GLY A 347 -12.05 12.16 -25.72
N THR A 348 -12.64 12.33 -24.53
CA THR A 348 -12.95 13.65 -23.93
C THR A 348 -12.87 13.63 -22.40
N ALA A 349 -12.22 14.64 -21.80
CA ALA A 349 -12.00 14.72 -20.34
C ALA A 349 -13.15 15.42 -19.60
N SER A 350 -14.10 16.00 -20.33
CA SER A 350 -15.20 16.77 -19.74
C SER A 350 -16.49 16.44 -20.49
N PRO A 351 -17.02 15.20 -20.33
CA PRO A 351 -18.23 14.78 -21.03
C PRO A 351 -19.41 15.69 -20.69
N GLY A 352 -20.05 16.28 -21.68
CA GLY A 352 -21.25 17.13 -21.54
C GLY A 352 -22.56 16.33 -21.38
N SER A 353 -22.52 15.01 -21.53
CA SER A 353 -23.68 14.11 -21.46
C SER A 353 -23.33 12.78 -20.79
N LYS A 354 -24.32 11.90 -20.51
CA LYS A 354 -24.08 10.61 -19.82
C LYS A 354 -23.06 9.71 -20.50
N LEU A 355 -23.02 9.71 -21.83
CA LEU A 355 -22.02 9.03 -22.64
C LEU A 355 -21.63 9.97 -23.77
N GLU A 356 -20.42 10.50 -23.73
CA GLU A 356 -19.86 11.28 -24.83
C GLU A 356 -18.70 10.51 -25.45
N ILE A 357 -18.82 10.25 -26.75
CA ILE A 357 -17.74 9.66 -27.53
C ILE A 357 -17.28 10.72 -28.53
N LYS A 358 -16.06 11.20 -28.35
CA LYS A 358 -15.46 12.25 -29.15
C LYS A 358 -14.28 11.67 -29.93
N SER A 359 -14.40 11.65 -31.25
CA SER A 359 -13.29 11.27 -32.12
C SER A 359 -12.29 12.42 -32.26
N SER A 360 -11.04 12.07 -32.56
CA SER A 360 -9.91 12.99 -32.70
C SER A 360 -9.65 13.43 -34.16
N GLY A 361 -10.45 12.98 -35.13
CA GLY A 361 -10.12 13.07 -36.56
C GLY A 361 -11.00 13.97 -37.43
N THR A 362 -10.41 14.57 -38.46
CA THR A 362 -11.07 15.25 -39.59
C THR A 362 -11.35 14.30 -40.78
N GLN A 363 -11.22 12.98 -40.58
CA GLN A 363 -11.31 11.96 -41.62
C GLN A 363 -12.41 10.93 -41.34
N MET A 364 -12.61 9.96 -42.24
CA MET A 364 -13.69 8.96 -42.23
C MET A 364 -13.73 7.99 -41.02
N GLY A 365 -13.02 8.30 -39.93
CA GLY A 365 -13.15 7.66 -38.63
C GLY A 365 -14.57 7.74 -38.09
N SER A 366 -14.92 6.75 -37.27
CA SER A 366 -16.23 6.68 -36.60
C SER A 366 -16.03 6.82 -35.11
N ALA A 367 -16.69 7.81 -34.49
CA ALA A 367 -16.77 7.95 -33.04
C ALA A 367 -17.46 6.73 -32.41
N LEU A 368 -18.53 6.23 -33.02
CA LEU A 368 -19.20 4.99 -32.63
C LEU A 368 -19.20 4.02 -33.81
N HIS A 369 -18.79 2.76 -33.62
CA HIS A 369 -18.86 1.74 -34.66
C HIS A 369 -19.25 0.37 -34.08
N VAL A 370 -20.48 -0.06 -34.37
CA VAL A 370 -21.00 -1.38 -34.00
C VAL A 370 -20.89 -2.31 -35.21
N LYS A 371 -20.23 -3.45 -35.05
CA LYS A 371 -20.09 -4.50 -36.08
C LYS A 371 -20.67 -5.82 -35.60
N ASN A 372 -21.14 -6.66 -36.52
CA ASN A 372 -21.46 -8.05 -36.19
C ASN A 372 -20.18 -8.92 -36.11
N SER A 373 -20.34 -10.19 -35.74
CA SER A 373 -19.22 -11.16 -35.63
C SER A 373 -18.49 -11.41 -36.96
N ALA A 374 -19.11 -11.09 -38.10
CA ALA A 374 -18.49 -11.13 -39.44
C ALA A 374 -17.78 -9.82 -39.82
N SER A 375 -17.62 -8.87 -38.88
CA SER A 375 -17.01 -7.54 -39.09
C SER A 375 -17.77 -6.60 -40.03
N THR A 376 -19.03 -6.87 -40.33
CA THR A 376 -19.88 -5.95 -41.10
C THR A 376 -20.47 -4.85 -40.19
N SER A 377 -20.50 -3.61 -40.66
CA SER A 377 -21.01 -2.44 -39.91
C SER A 377 -22.54 -2.51 -39.74
N LEU A 378 -23.03 -2.35 -38.50
CA LEU A 378 -24.46 -2.31 -38.16
C LEU A 378 -24.94 -0.90 -37.79
N LEU A 379 -24.12 -0.14 -37.08
CA LEU A 379 -24.37 1.26 -36.73
C LEU A 379 -23.03 1.98 -36.69
N PHE A 380 -22.95 3.14 -37.30
CA PHE A 380 -21.79 4.01 -37.15
C PHE A 380 -22.17 5.48 -37.09
N VAL A 381 -21.39 6.25 -36.32
CA VAL A 381 -21.42 7.72 -36.30
C VAL A 381 -20.04 8.17 -36.73
N ARG A 382 -19.96 8.81 -37.90
CA ARG A 382 -18.70 9.31 -38.46
C ARG A 382 -18.46 10.78 -38.10
N ASP A 383 -17.19 11.16 -38.16
CA ASP A 383 -16.74 12.50 -37.78
C ASP A 383 -17.23 13.58 -38.76
N ASP A 384 -17.62 13.19 -39.97
CA ASP A 384 -18.26 14.06 -40.97
C ASP A 384 -19.78 14.23 -40.75
N GLY A 385 -20.30 13.78 -39.60
CA GLY A 385 -21.71 13.89 -39.22
C GLY A 385 -22.60 12.80 -39.81
N ASN A 386 -22.05 11.90 -40.64
CA ASN A 386 -22.84 10.82 -41.23
C ASN A 386 -23.13 9.72 -40.21
N VAL A 387 -24.42 9.43 -40.01
CA VAL A 387 -24.88 8.28 -39.23
C VAL A 387 -25.39 7.19 -40.17
N GLY A 388 -24.73 6.04 -40.17
CA GLY A 388 -25.14 4.90 -40.97
C GLY A 388 -25.73 3.79 -40.12
N ILE A 389 -26.85 3.22 -40.57
CA ILE A 389 -27.46 2.01 -39.99
C ILE A 389 -27.34 0.92 -41.06
N GLY A 390 -26.45 -0.04 -40.85
CA GLY A 390 -26.27 -1.20 -41.72
C GLY A 390 -27.37 -2.21 -41.48
N ILE A 391 -28.26 -2.38 -42.45
CA ILE A 391 -29.38 -3.32 -42.40
C ILE A 391 -29.39 -4.20 -43.65
N ASP A 392 -29.66 -5.49 -43.47
CA ASP A 392 -30.08 -6.42 -44.53
C ASP A 392 -31.63 -6.42 -44.69
N GLY A 393 -32.30 -5.29 -44.40
CA GLY A 393 -33.76 -5.22 -44.32
C GLY A 393 -34.36 -3.81 -44.26
N ASN A 394 -35.56 -3.66 -43.70
CA ASN A 394 -36.27 -2.37 -43.56
C ASN A 394 -35.85 -1.63 -42.28
N ILE A 395 -35.70 -0.29 -42.33
CA ILE A 395 -35.65 0.55 -41.12
C ILE A 395 -37.07 0.65 -40.54
N LEU A 396 -37.42 -0.22 -39.59
CA LEU A 396 -38.68 -0.11 -38.83
C LEU A 396 -38.50 0.83 -37.63
N PHE A 397 -39.03 2.05 -37.72
CA PHE A 397 -39.23 2.93 -36.56
C PHE A 397 -40.51 2.47 -35.80
N ASN A 398 -40.35 1.69 -34.73
CA ASN A 398 -41.40 0.89 -34.05
C ASN A 398 -42.41 1.69 -33.16
N TRP A 399 -43.47 1.00 -32.70
CA TRP A 399 -44.83 1.38 -32.22
C TRP A 399 -45.08 2.70 -31.44
N GLY A 400 -45.90 3.58 -32.05
CA GLY A 400 -46.56 4.74 -31.45
C GLY A 400 -47.61 5.34 -32.41
N GLN A 401 -48.65 6.03 -31.90
CA GLN A 401 -49.84 6.44 -32.67
C GLN A 401 -49.61 7.59 -33.68
N ASP A 402 -48.45 8.26 -33.65
CA ASP A 402 -48.05 9.26 -34.66
C ASP A 402 -46.59 9.03 -35.08
N ARG A 403 -46.37 8.69 -36.36
CA ARG A 403 -45.05 8.41 -36.95
C ARG A 403 -44.72 9.49 -37.98
N LYS A 404 -43.82 10.41 -37.66
CA LYS A 404 -43.33 11.47 -38.54
C LYS A 404 -41.80 11.36 -38.66
N PHE A 405 -41.27 11.47 -39.88
CA PHE A 405 -39.84 11.68 -40.13
C PHE A 405 -39.62 13.19 -40.19
N TYR A 406 -39.20 13.79 -39.06
CA TYR A 406 -38.86 15.21 -39.00
C TYR A 406 -37.43 15.39 -39.52
N VAL A 407 -37.27 16.14 -40.61
CA VAL A 407 -36.01 16.76 -41.00
C VAL A 407 -36.15 18.22 -40.62
N GLU A 408 -35.69 18.56 -39.41
CA GLU A 408 -35.66 19.94 -38.94
C GLU A 408 -34.20 20.44 -38.97
N THR A 409 -33.97 21.59 -39.59
CA THR A 409 -32.69 22.27 -39.48
C THR A 409 -32.60 23.00 -38.13
N PRO A 410 -31.42 23.09 -37.49
CA PRO A 410 -31.27 23.77 -36.21
C PRO A 410 -31.66 25.25 -36.32
N SER A 411 -32.34 25.76 -35.30
CA SER A 411 -32.88 27.12 -35.24
C SER A 411 -31.83 28.20 -35.50
N GLY A 412 -31.81 28.70 -36.73
CA GLY A 412 -31.10 29.89 -37.20
C GLY A 412 -31.84 30.44 -38.40
N ASN A 413 -31.74 31.74 -38.68
CA ASN A 413 -32.38 32.36 -39.84
C ASN A 413 -31.86 31.75 -41.16
N HIS A 414 -32.48 30.69 -41.67
CA HIS A 414 -32.16 30.10 -42.97
C HIS A 414 -33.25 30.47 -43.98
N ARG A 415 -32.88 31.33 -44.93
CA ARG A 415 -33.74 31.82 -46.04
C ARG A 415 -33.84 30.83 -47.20
N ASP A 416 -33.04 29.76 -47.17
CA ASP A 416 -32.98 28.74 -48.20
C ASP A 416 -33.31 27.40 -47.53
N GLY A 417 -34.35 26.72 -48.01
CA GLY A 417 -34.73 25.39 -47.54
C GLY A 417 -33.80 24.32 -48.11
N ASP A 418 -33.38 23.37 -47.28
CA ASP A 418 -32.60 22.22 -47.71
C ASP A 418 -33.51 21.11 -48.24
N ASP A 419 -33.08 20.42 -49.31
CA ASP A 419 -33.83 19.32 -49.92
C ASP A 419 -33.71 18.02 -49.08
N LEU A 420 -34.84 17.46 -48.63
CA LEU A 420 -34.89 16.05 -48.22
C LEU A 420 -34.79 15.15 -49.45
N THR A 421 -33.59 14.67 -49.76
CA THR A 421 -33.36 13.75 -50.87
C THR A 421 -33.46 12.29 -50.41
N ILE A 422 -34.57 11.60 -50.73
CA ILE A 422 -34.70 10.15 -50.53
C ILE A 422 -34.38 9.44 -51.85
N LYS A 423 -33.17 8.89 -51.99
CA LYS A 423 -32.78 8.08 -53.16
C LYS A 423 -33.05 6.61 -52.90
N ALA A 424 -33.72 5.93 -53.80
CA ALA A 424 -33.88 4.49 -53.74
C ALA A 424 -32.64 3.76 -54.31
N GLY A 425 -31.44 4.12 -53.86
CA GLY A 425 -30.17 3.50 -54.28
C GLY A 425 -29.54 4.10 -55.56
N ASN A 426 -28.26 3.77 -55.78
CA ASN A 426 -27.47 4.11 -56.96
C ASN A 426 -26.99 2.82 -57.63
N GLY A 427 -27.09 2.72 -58.96
CA GLY A 427 -26.42 1.65 -59.71
C GLY A 427 -24.90 1.84 -59.67
N TYR A 428 -24.15 0.77 -59.32
CA TYR A 428 -22.68 0.79 -59.25
C TYR A 428 -22.09 0.67 -60.66
N PHE A 429 -21.25 1.61 -61.09
CA PHE A 429 -20.50 1.49 -62.34
C PHE A 429 -19.14 0.83 -62.05
N ASN A 430 -18.97 -0.43 -62.44
CA ASN A 430 -17.67 -1.09 -62.42
C ASN A 430 -17.06 -1.01 -63.83
N PRO A 431 -15.96 -0.26 -64.07
CA PRO A 431 -15.47 0.03 -65.42
C PRO A 431 -14.95 -1.18 -66.22
N GLY A 432 -14.94 -2.37 -65.63
CA GLY A 432 -14.25 -3.55 -66.16
C GLY A 432 -15.13 -4.67 -66.76
N GLN A 433 -16.46 -4.59 -66.72
CA GLN A 433 -17.33 -5.64 -67.29
C GLN A 433 -18.34 -5.07 -68.28
N ALA A 434 -17.93 -4.99 -69.55
CA ALA A 434 -18.84 -4.76 -70.67
C ALA A 434 -19.68 -6.01 -70.93
N GLY A 435 -20.81 -6.13 -70.24
CA GLY A 435 -21.81 -7.16 -70.50
C GLY A 435 -22.97 -7.12 -69.50
N SER A 436 -24.12 -6.59 -69.93
CA SER A 436 -25.45 -6.78 -69.33
C SER A 436 -25.54 -6.78 -67.79
N HIS A 437 -25.36 -5.61 -67.17
CA HIS A 437 -25.94 -5.35 -65.85
C HIS A 437 -26.98 -4.24 -66.00
N GLY A 438 -28.26 -4.62 -65.91
CA GLY A 438 -29.41 -3.70 -65.92
C GLY A 438 -29.26 -2.72 -64.76
N TYR A 439 -29.31 -1.44 -65.10
CA TYR A 439 -29.23 -0.33 -64.16
C TYR A 439 -30.57 -0.18 -63.45
N ASP A 440 -30.80 -0.95 -62.39
CA ASP A 440 -32.01 -0.78 -61.59
C ASP A 440 -31.68 0.11 -60.39
N GLY A 441 -31.95 1.41 -60.53
CA GLY A 441 -32.24 2.23 -59.37
C GLY A 441 -33.46 1.63 -58.68
N GLY A 442 -33.45 1.52 -57.35
CA GLY A 442 -34.58 1.01 -56.59
C GLY A 442 -35.80 1.93 -56.71
N ASN A 443 -36.94 1.42 -56.21
CA ASN A 443 -38.19 2.18 -56.14
C ASN A 443 -38.32 2.86 -54.78
N LEU A 444 -38.74 4.13 -54.77
CA LEU A 444 -39.25 4.78 -53.56
C LEU A 444 -40.74 4.45 -53.43
N TYR A 445 -41.10 3.51 -52.55
CA TYR A 445 -42.48 3.19 -52.25
C TYR A 445 -43.04 4.11 -51.16
N LEU A 446 -44.03 4.95 -51.51
CA LEU A 446 -44.79 5.78 -50.57
C LEU A 446 -46.24 5.28 -50.51
N SER A 447 -46.53 4.35 -49.59
CA SER A 447 -47.88 3.82 -49.40
C SER A 447 -48.56 4.40 -48.16
N GLY A 448 -49.86 4.66 -48.28
CA GLY A 448 -50.72 4.80 -47.13
C GLY A 448 -50.86 3.42 -46.48
N GLY A 449 -50.87 3.36 -45.15
CA GLY A 449 -50.87 2.08 -44.43
C GLY A 449 -52.07 1.21 -44.80
N ASP A 450 -51.91 -0.11 -44.76
CA ASP A 450 -53.01 -1.04 -45.05
C ASP A 450 -54.08 -0.97 -43.93
N GLY A 451 -55.35 -1.09 -44.32
CA GLY A 451 -56.44 -1.24 -43.36
C GLY A 451 -56.27 -2.53 -42.55
N CYS A 452 -56.56 -2.50 -41.24
CA CYS A 452 -56.56 -3.72 -40.44
C CYS A 452 -57.53 -4.73 -41.07
N GLY A 453 -57.15 -6.01 -41.16
CA GLY A 453 -57.86 -7.06 -41.92
C GLY A 453 -59.29 -7.41 -41.46
N ALA A 454 -59.94 -6.54 -40.68
CA ALA A 454 -61.36 -6.60 -40.41
C ALA A 454 -62.17 -5.99 -41.57
N PRO A 455 -63.37 -6.51 -41.88
CA PRO A 455 -64.29 -5.90 -42.83
C PRO A 455 -64.58 -4.44 -42.41
N GLY A 456 -64.10 -3.48 -43.19
CA GLY A 456 -64.22 -2.03 -42.91
C GLY A 456 -62.93 -1.30 -42.52
N GLY A 457 -61.77 -1.99 -42.49
CA GLY A 457 -60.46 -1.35 -42.32
C GLY A 457 -60.20 -0.33 -43.44
N LYS A 458 -60.10 0.96 -43.09
CA LYS A 458 -59.76 2.01 -44.05
C LYS A 458 -58.25 2.00 -44.29
N ALA A 459 -57.83 1.85 -45.55
CA ALA A 459 -56.44 2.11 -45.92
C ALA A 459 -56.12 3.59 -45.67
N GLY A 460 -54.87 3.86 -45.29
CA GLY A 460 -54.34 5.20 -45.19
C GLY A 460 -54.25 5.84 -46.58
N ASN A 461 -54.37 7.15 -46.65
CA ASN A 461 -54.06 7.92 -47.85
C ASN A 461 -52.58 8.32 -47.82
N THR A 462 -51.88 8.23 -48.94
CA THR A 462 -50.61 8.92 -49.12
C THR A 462 -50.92 10.35 -49.55
N TYR A 463 -50.52 11.32 -48.74
CA TYR A 463 -50.67 12.72 -49.08
C TYR A 463 -49.31 13.32 -49.45
N LEU A 464 -49.19 13.88 -50.66
CA LEU A 464 -48.07 14.70 -51.08
C LEU A 464 -48.62 16.10 -51.36
N TYR A 465 -48.16 17.09 -50.59
CA TYR A 465 -48.54 18.49 -50.74
C TYR A 465 -47.27 19.32 -50.86
N GLY A 466 -47.28 20.36 -51.69
CA GLY A 466 -46.28 21.41 -51.60
C GLY A 466 -46.77 22.48 -50.61
N GLY A 467 -45.95 22.79 -49.60
CA GLY A 467 -46.13 23.96 -48.72
C GLY A 467 -47.38 23.98 -47.81
N ALA A 468 -47.33 24.84 -46.78
CA ALA A 468 -48.47 25.15 -45.91
C ALA A 468 -49.03 26.55 -46.26
N PRO A 469 -50.34 26.80 -46.06
CA PRO A 469 -50.92 28.12 -46.26
C PRO A 469 -50.53 29.05 -45.10
N ASP A 470 -49.32 29.59 -45.15
CA ASP A 470 -48.96 30.83 -44.46
C ASP A 470 -49.38 32.00 -45.35
N VAL A 471 -49.91 33.06 -44.74
CA VAL A 471 -50.39 34.31 -45.36
C VAL A 471 -49.37 35.04 -46.27
N LEU A 472 -48.11 34.56 -46.39
CA LEU A 472 -47.05 35.15 -47.22
C LEU A 472 -46.38 34.18 -48.23
N SER A 473 -46.72 32.88 -48.26
CA SER A 473 -46.08 31.92 -49.17
C SER A 473 -47.04 31.49 -50.29
N THR A 474 -46.81 31.95 -51.52
CA THR A 474 -47.84 31.86 -52.57
C THR A 474 -47.89 30.59 -53.41
N ASP A 475 -46.91 29.69 -53.44
CA ASP A 475 -47.09 28.45 -54.23
C ASP A 475 -46.29 27.28 -53.65
N GLY A 476 -47.01 26.23 -53.25
CA GLY A 476 -46.42 24.95 -52.90
C GLY A 476 -46.65 23.96 -54.04
N ASN A 477 -45.58 23.59 -54.74
CA ASN A 477 -45.66 22.69 -55.89
C ASN A 477 -45.36 21.25 -55.48
N VAL A 478 -46.13 20.29 -56.02
CA VAL A 478 -45.75 18.87 -56.06
C VAL A 478 -45.19 18.60 -57.45
N ILE A 479 -43.86 18.55 -57.55
CA ILE A 479 -43.17 18.36 -58.83
C ILE A 479 -42.81 16.88 -58.98
N LEU A 480 -43.50 16.19 -59.89
CA LEU A 480 -43.18 14.82 -60.32
C LEU A 480 -42.44 14.88 -61.66
N ALA A 481 -41.21 15.38 -61.64
CA ALA A 481 -40.39 15.56 -62.84
C ALA A 481 -39.04 14.87 -62.70
N HIS A 482 -38.48 14.41 -63.82
CA HIS A 482 -37.07 14.01 -63.86
C HIS A 482 -36.25 15.16 -64.47
N THR A 483 -35.03 15.38 -63.98
CA THR A 483 -34.14 16.45 -64.49
C THR A 483 -32.89 15.81 -65.10
N GLY A 484 -32.91 15.58 -66.41
CA GLY A 484 -31.76 15.08 -67.17
C GLY A 484 -32.02 15.16 -68.67
N THR A 485 -31.00 15.20 -69.51
CA THR A 485 -31.18 15.38 -70.97
C THR A 485 -31.65 14.11 -71.70
N VAL A 486 -31.82 12.99 -70.99
CA VAL A 486 -32.05 11.66 -71.61
C VAL A 486 -33.09 10.76 -70.94
N ALA A 487 -33.73 11.16 -69.85
CA ALA A 487 -34.80 10.33 -69.28
C ALA A 487 -36.17 10.73 -69.84
N ARG A 488 -37.10 9.78 -69.89
CA ARG A 488 -38.52 10.02 -70.11
C ARG A 488 -39.21 9.25 -68.99
N GLY A 489 -39.65 9.96 -67.96
CA GLY A 489 -40.44 9.37 -66.89
C GLY A 489 -41.91 9.32 -67.31
N ASN A 490 -42.58 8.22 -67.03
CA ASN A 490 -44.03 8.08 -67.21
C ASN A 490 -44.70 8.21 -65.84
N VAL A 491 -45.70 9.08 -65.70
CA VAL A 491 -46.51 9.25 -64.48
C VAL A 491 -47.74 8.34 -64.60
N GLY A 492 -47.82 7.33 -63.73
CA GLY A 492 -48.98 6.45 -63.61
C GLY A 492 -49.90 6.87 -62.47
N ILE A 493 -51.18 7.09 -62.76
CA ILE A 493 -52.23 7.27 -61.75
C ILE A 493 -53.19 6.09 -61.90
N GLY A 494 -53.22 5.21 -60.89
CA GLY A 494 -53.97 3.95 -60.93
C GLY A 494 -53.31 2.82 -61.72
N THR A 495 -52.02 2.94 -62.08
CA THR A 495 -51.25 1.86 -62.76
C THR A 495 -49.81 1.80 -62.27
N ALA A 496 -49.27 0.58 -62.14
CA ALA A 496 -47.86 0.34 -61.82
C ALA A 496 -46.94 0.34 -63.07
N ASN A 497 -47.52 0.30 -64.28
CA ASN A 497 -46.78 0.22 -65.54
C ASN A 497 -47.32 1.27 -66.54
N PRO A 498 -47.05 2.56 -66.32
CA PRO A 498 -47.54 3.59 -67.23
C PRO A 498 -46.84 3.46 -68.59
N GLN A 499 -47.63 3.34 -69.65
CA GLN A 499 -47.14 3.09 -71.02
C GLN A 499 -46.86 4.40 -71.80
N ARG A 500 -47.22 5.55 -71.21
CA ARG A 500 -47.09 6.90 -71.76
C ARG A 500 -46.71 7.88 -70.66
N ALA A 501 -46.26 9.07 -71.06
CA ALA A 501 -45.78 10.12 -70.17
C ALA A 501 -46.76 10.47 -69.02
N LEU A 502 -48.07 10.44 -69.30
CA LEU A 502 -49.13 10.45 -68.29
C LEU A 502 -50.14 9.34 -68.64
N HIS A 503 -50.38 8.41 -67.72
CA HIS A 503 -51.36 7.35 -67.86
C HIS A 503 -52.28 7.31 -66.64
N VAL A 504 -53.55 7.63 -66.85
CA VAL A 504 -54.62 7.54 -65.85
C VAL A 504 -55.56 6.41 -66.28
N VAL A 505 -55.73 5.39 -65.44
CA VAL A 505 -56.55 4.20 -65.78
C VAL A 505 -58.05 4.45 -65.62
N ASP A 506 -58.41 5.42 -64.79
CA ASP A 506 -59.80 5.78 -64.48
C ASP A 506 -60.10 7.23 -64.92
N VAL A 507 -61.14 7.85 -64.35
CA VAL A 507 -61.58 9.20 -64.71
C VAL A 507 -60.61 10.27 -64.20
N ILE A 508 -60.23 11.20 -65.09
CA ILE A 508 -59.64 12.48 -64.71
C ILE A 508 -60.77 13.47 -64.44
N ARG A 509 -60.83 14.02 -63.23
CA ARG A 509 -61.69 15.16 -62.91
C ARG A 509 -60.90 16.46 -63.07
N LEU A 510 -61.32 17.30 -64.00
CA LEU A 510 -60.86 18.69 -64.12
C LEU A 510 -61.96 19.59 -63.56
N GLU A 511 -61.66 20.39 -62.54
CA GLU A 511 -62.67 21.28 -61.94
C GLU A 511 -63.10 22.36 -62.94
N PRO A 512 -64.40 22.51 -63.24
CA PRO A 512 -64.87 23.50 -64.20
C PRO A 512 -64.62 24.93 -63.73
N ARG A 513 -64.16 25.81 -64.64
CA ARG A 513 -63.90 27.22 -64.33
C ARG A 513 -65.01 28.13 -64.85
N GLY A 514 -65.34 29.17 -64.08
CA GLY A 514 -66.28 30.23 -64.45
C GLY A 514 -65.80 31.13 -65.59
N SER A 515 -64.49 31.16 -65.83
CA SER A 515 -63.88 31.97 -66.87
C SER A 515 -62.66 31.26 -67.44
N ALA A 516 -62.43 31.45 -68.74
CA ALA A 516 -61.22 30.98 -69.40
C ALA A 516 -59.96 31.53 -68.70
N PRO A 517 -58.88 30.75 -68.56
CA PRO A 517 -57.62 31.24 -68.03
C PRO A 517 -57.10 32.46 -68.81
N SER A 518 -56.61 33.47 -68.09
CA SER A 518 -56.20 34.77 -68.65
C SER A 518 -54.79 34.82 -69.23
N SER A 519 -54.00 33.75 -69.07
CA SER A 519 -52.63 33.66 -69.59
C SER A 519 -52.29 32.23 -70.03
N PRO A 520 -53.00 31.69 -71.04
CA PRO A 520 -52.75 30.33 -71.50
C PRO A 520 -51.51 30.22 -72.38
N SER A 521 -50.90 29.04 -72.35
CA SER A 521 -49.93 28.58 -73.34
C SER A 521 -50.59 27.65 -74.34
N GLU A 522 -50.04 27.54 -75.56
CA GLU A 522 -50.52 26.58 -76.55
C GLU A 522 -50.50 25.17 -75.97
N GLY A 523 -51.64 24.47 -76.04
CA GLY A 523 -51.83 23.13 -75.47
C GLY A 523 -52.40 23.10 -74.05
N ASP A 524 -52.63 24.26 -73.40
CA ASP A 524 -53.34 24.29 -72.12
C ASP A 524 -54.77 23.79 -72.30
N ILE A 525 -55.27 23.05 -71.30
CA ILE A 525 -56.61 22.45 -71.31
C ILE A 525 -57.40 22.87 -70.07
N TYR A 526 -58.66 23.23 -70.21
CA TYR A 526 -59.58 23.44 -69.08
C TYR A 526 -61.00 22.96 -69.41
N VAL A 527 -61.82 22.78 -68.37
CA VAL A 527 -63.26 22.54 -68.53
C VAL A 527 -64.01 23.82 -68.23
N ASN A 528 -64.87 24.26 -69.13
CA ASN A 528 -65.71 25.43 -68.90
C ASN A 528 -66.93 25.03 -68.05
N SER A 529 -67.20 25.79 -67.00
CA SER A 529 -68.34 25.52 -66.09
C SER A 529 -69.72 25.76 -66.69
N SER A 530 -69.79 26.44 -67.84
CA SER A 530 -71.06 26.77 -68.48
C SER A 530 -71.59 25.65 -69.37
N ASP A 531 -70.69 24.93 -70.05
CA ASP A 531 -71.02 23.89 -71.03
C ASP A 531 -70.41 22.51 -70.69
N TYR A 532 -69.51 22.46 -69.71
CA TYR A 532 -68.77 21.26 -69.30
C TYR A 532 -67.95 20.61 -70.42
N HIS A 533 -67.64 21.35 -71.49
CA HIS A 533 -66.74 20.90 -72.54
C HIS A 533 -65.29 21.13 -72.16
N ILE A 534 -64.41 20.26 -72.67
CA ILE A 534 -62.96 20.41 -72.56
C ILE A 534 -62.52 21.37 -73.66
N TYR A 535 -61.85 22.45 -73.30
CA TYR A 535 -61.27 23.41 -74.24
C TYR A 535 -59.75 23.28 -74.25
N CYS A 536 -59.16 23.34 -75.43
CA CYS A 536 -57.72 23.44 -75.64
C CYS A 536 -57.38 24.84 -76.18
N TYR A 537 -56.32 25.46 -75.65
CA TYR A 537 -55.83 26.73 -76.19
C TYR A 537 -54.90 26.46 -77.38
N LEU A 538 -55.29 26.96 -78.55
CA LEU A 538 -54.48 26.92 -79.77
C LEU A 538 -53.93 28.32 -80.07
N ASN A 539 -53.07 28.43 -81.08
CA ASN A 539 -52.42 29.68 -81.51
C ASN A 539 -53.37 30.90 -81.67
N ASP A 540 -54.67 30.68 -81.84
CA ASP A 540 -55.69 31.69 -82.08
C ASP A 540 -56.78 31.77 -80.99
N GLY A 541 -56.71 30.99 -79.90
CA GLY A 541 -57.69 31.05 -78.80
C GLY A 541 -58.12 29.70 -78.24
N TRP A 542 -59.06 29.74 -77.30
CA TRP A 542 -59.69 28.54 -76.72
C TRP A 542 -60.69 27.91 -77.68
N LYS A 543 -60.52 26.62 -77.98
CA LYS A 543 -61.43 25.83 -78.82
C LYS A 543 -61.92 24.60 -78.05
N PRO A 544 -63.19 24.22 -78.16
CA PRO A 544 -63.67 22.99 -77.54
C PRO A 544 -63.11 21.76 -78.29
N LEU A 545 -62.90 20.64 -77.58
CA LEU A 545 -62.34 19.38 -78.09
C LEU A 545 -63.43 18.36 -78.47
N ASP A 546 -64.67 18.80 -78.63
CA ASP A 546 -65.75 18.00 -79.19
C ASP A 546 -65.54 17.81 -80.70
N ASN A 547 -65.36 16.54 -81.09
CA ASN A 547 -65.26 16.15 -82.49
C ASN A 547 -66.56 16.45 -83.23
N GLU A 548 -66.61 17.59 -83.93
CA GLU A 548 -67.28 17.69 -85.23
C GLU A 548 -66.50 18.66 -86.15
N GLU A 549 -65.42 18.16 -86.77
CA GLU A 549 -65.11 18.45 -88.18
C GLU A 549 -64.87 17.14 -88.94
#